data_AF-Q0UTK4-F1
#
_entry.id   AF-Q0UTK4-F1
#
_cell.length_a   1.000
_cell.length_b   1.000
_cell.length_c   1.000
_cell.angle_alpha   90.00
_cell.angle_beta   90.00
_cell.angle_gamma   90.00
#
_symmetry.space_group_name_H-M   'P 1'
#
loop_
_entity.id
_entity.type
_entity.pdbx_description
1 polymer ?
#
loop_
_entity_poly.entity_id
_entity_poly.type
_entity_poly.pdbx_seq_one_letter_code
_entity_poly.pdbx_strand_id
1 'polypeptide(L)'
;MASSLVDHLTASGGGEQAGWLNDLVEQLWPNICVAGAKMIKEIVEPILDSTLPGPLKNLKFVKLDLGHVPLTFTNVDVHKTTAQGIKLDMDVNWEGVCDIELDGSSVPKIGIEKVHLKGRLSILLCPLTNIIPLIGAAQVSFINPPYLELDFTDAANIADSFLIKKTVRKTILGIISGMAVLPNRFLVKLDSNNDYFKTYQPHLGTLRLTIEKATGIAAPKKKSGVSRLISKVIKDVPDCYVKVNVGASEEWRTSVQKNNHEPVWNETHDFLVSDFEQAISLDIQDDDLAGDDDIGLGHTSVKEVLLNGGSKEITLTHQGDPTDARLIVHARFSHFVAEASALSAQNSPEKDQIVGLVTILVASALNLQGERDALNPSVVITWGASKFQTMTKTYTPGMDIFNPAFDQAFQVPVTADILASQASFRIALMDKKNEAGSVEVPFGDVVGAPGMVKEDSFDVGGGARVRAQISVHGVELAE
;
A
#
# COMPACT_ATOMS: atom_id res chain seq x y z
N MET A 1 4.93 -24.73 21.71
CA MET A 1 6.01 -23.73 21.69
C MET A 1 5.63 -22.76 20.60
N ALA A 2 5.31 -21.52 20.93
CA ALA A 2 5.10 -20.49 19.90
C ALA A 2 6.43 -20.33 19.12
N SER A 3 6.37 -20.23 17.80
CA SER A 3 7.54 -19.94 16.98
C SER A 3 8.07 -18.54 17.33
N SER A 4 9.38 -18.39 17.43
CA SER A 4 10.00 -17.08 17.67
C SER A 4 9.84 -16.16 16.45
N LEU A 5 10.01 -14.84 16.62
CA LEU A 5 10.02 -13.90 15.49
C LEU A 5 11.09 -14.30 14.46
N VAL A 6 12.25 -14.77 14.91
CA VAL A 6 13.34 -15.24 14.04
C VAL A 6 12.91 -16.44 13.19
N ASP A 7 12.17 -17.39 13.77
CA ASP A 7 11.64 -18.55 13.01
C ASP A 7 10.71 -18.09 11.89
N HIS A 8 9.86 -17.08 12.14
CA HIS A 8 8.99 -16.51 11.12
C HIS A 8 9.77 -15.80 10.01
N LEU A 9 10.79 -15.03 10.37
CA LEU A 9 11.62 -14.28 9.42
C LEU A 9 12.47 -15.21 8.53
N THR A 10 12.82 -16.41 9.02
CA THR A 10 13.68 -17.37 8.34
C THR A 10 12.91 -18.53 7.67
N ALA A 11 11.58 -18.53 7.73
CA ALA A 11 10.73 -19.64 7.29
C ALA A 11 10.72 -19.94 5.78
N SER A 12 11.28 -19.07 4.93
CA SER A 12 11.33 -19.27 3.48
C SER A 12 12.30 -20.41 3.11
N GLY A 13 11.83 -21.36 2.29
CA GLY A 13 12.61 -22.50 1.81
C GLY A 13 13.57 -22.16 0.66
N GLY A 14 13.63 -20.90 0.23
CA GLY A 14 14.29 -20.47 -1.00
C GLY A 14 13.38 -20.59 -2.23
N GLY A 15 13.57 -19.73 -3.23
CA GLY A 15 12.70 -19.70 -4.40
C GLY A 15 13.16 -20.63 -5.53
N GLU A 16 12.19 -21.16 -6.25
CA GLU A 16 12.37 -22.06 -7.38
C GLU A 16 12.17 -21.34 -8.73
N GLN A 17 12.76 -21.89 -9.79
CA GLN A 17 12.46 -21.47 -11.16
C GLN A 17 11.08 -22.00 -11.57
N ALA A 18 10.26 -21.19 -12.23
CA ALA A 18 8.89 -21.56 -12.63
C ALA A 18 8.70 -21.58 -14.15
N GLY A 19 9.49 -22.39 -14.85
CA GLY A 19 9.40 -22.55 -16.31
C GLY A 19 7.99 -22.92 -16.78
N TRP A 20 7.34 -23.88 -16.12
CA TRP A 20 5.97 -24.29 -16.44
C TRP A 20 4.95 -23.16 -16.32
N LEU A 21 5.13 -22.25 -15.35
CA LEU A 21 4.23 -21.11 -15.16
C LEU A 21 4.41 -20.10 -16.30
N ASN A 22 5.65 -19.89 -16.73
CA ASN A 22 5.95 -19.04 -17.89
C ASN A 22 5.35 -19.63 -19.17
N ASP A 23 5.41 -20.95 -19.38
CA ASP A 23 4.77 -21.61 -20.54
C ASP A 23 3.24 -21.43 -20.55
N LEU A 24 2.60 -21.43 -19.37
CA LEU A 24 1.16 -21.14 -19.25
C LEU A 24 0.85 -19.68 -19.56
N VAL A 25 1.66 -18.75 -19.05
CA VAL A 25 1.49 -17.31 -19.29
C VAL A 25 1.65 -17.00 -20.77
N GLU A 26 2.66 -17.57 -21.43
CA GLU A 26 2.88 -17.40 -22.87
C GLU A 26 1.65 -17.82 -23.68
N GLN A 27 1.06 -18.98 -23.36
CA GLN A 27 -0.17 -19.46 -24.00
C GLN A 27 -1.39 -18.58 -23.71
N LEU A 28 -1.50 -18.06 -22.49
CA LEU A 28 -2.61 -17.20 -22.07
C LEU A 28 -2.42 -15.74 -22.50
N TRP A 29 -1.22 -15.33 -22.91
CA TRP A 29 -0.87 -13.93 -23.13
C TRP A 29 -1.82 -13.17 -24.05
N PRO A 30 -2.28 -13.70 -25.21
CA PRO A 30 -3.24 -12.99 -26.04
C PRO A 30 -4.57 -12.68 -25.31
N ASN A 31 -5.02 -13.59 -24.44
CA ASN A 31 -6.24 -13.39 -23.63
C ASN A 31 -5.98 -12.40 -22.49
N ILE A 32 -4.80 -12.48 -21.86
CA ILE A 32 -4.36 -11.53 -20.84
C ILE A 32 -4.26 -10.13 -21.42
N CYS A 33 -3.76 -9.95 -22.65
CA CYS A 33 -3.71 -8.64 -23.31
C CYS A 33 -5.11 -8.03 -23.49
N VAL A 34 -6.08 -8.82 -23.97
CA VAL A 34 -7.46 -8.34 -24.18
C VAL A 34 -8.12 -7.99 -22.84
N ALA A 35 -8.06 -8.89 -21.86
CA ALA A 35 -8.67 -8.67 -20.55
C ALA A 35 -7.98 -7.53 -19.79
N GLY A 36 -6.64 -7.52 -19.81
CA GLY A 36 -5.79 -6.51 -19.18
C GLY A 36 -6.01 -5.12 -19.76
N ALA A 37 -6.03 -4.97 -21.08
CA ALA A 37 -6.32 -3.69 -21.72
C ALA A 37 -7.72 -3.16 -21.33
N LYS A 38 -8.73 -4.03 -21.30
CA LYS A 38 -10.07 -3.66 -20.84
C LYS A 38 -10.06 -3.19 -19.39
N MET A 39 -9.45 -3.95 -18.49
CA MET A 39 -9.35 -3.59 -17.06
C MET A 39 -8.61 -2.27 -16.86
N ILE A 40 -7.45 -2.10 -17.51
CA ILE A 40 -6.67 -0.86 -17.45
C ILE A 40 -7.55 0.32 -17.90
N LYS A 41 -8.26 0.20 -19.01
CA LYS A 41 -9.12 1.28 -19.48
C LYS A 41 -10.24 1.62 -18.49
N GLU A 42 -10.93 0.62 -17.96
CA GLU A 42 -12.06 0.81 -17.05
C GLU A 42 -11.64 1.37 -15.67
N ILE A 43 -10.42 1.06 -15.23
CA ILE A 43 -9.92 1.41 -13.89
C ILE A 43 -9.03 2.65 -13.93
N VAL A 44 -8.05 2.70 -14.84
CA VAL A 44 -7.01 3.72 -14.88
C VAL A 44 -7.53 5.01 -15.49
N GLU A 45 -8.31 4.96 -16.58
CA GLU A 45 -8.78 6.16 -17.29
C GLU A 45 -9.56 7.14 -16.39
N PRO A 46 -10.52 6.69 -15.54
CA PRO A 46 -11.21 7.59 -14.60
C PRO A 46 -10.27 8.21 -13.55
N ILE A 47 -9.22 7.47 -13.14
CA ILE A 47 -8.25 7.97 -12.16
C ILE A 47 -7.33 9.00 -12.83
N LEU A 48 -6.91 8.78 -14.07
CA LEU A 48 -6.15 9.77 -14.85
C LEU A 48 -6.92 11.08 -14.96
N ASP A 49 -8.21 11.03 -15.30
CA ASP A 49 -9.04 12.23 -15.47
C ASP A 49 -9.21 13.03 -14.17
N SER A 50 -9.31 12.34 -13.03
CA SER A 50 -9.48 12.97 -11.71
C SER A 50 -8.18 13.43 -11.04
N THR A 51 -7.04 12.81 -11.39
CA THR A 51 -5.77 13.03 -10.68
C THR A 51 -4.79 13.91 -11.44
N LEU A 52 -4.81 13.90 -12.78
CA LEU A 52 -3.79 14.59 -13.57
C LEU A 52 -3.99 16.12 -13.56
N PRO A 53 -2.94 16.90 -13.23
CA PRO A 53 -3.03 18.35 -13.13
C PRO A 53 -2.83 19.06 -14.48
N GLY A 54 -3.30 20.32 -14.53
CA GLY A 54 -2.94 21.26 -15.59
C GLY A 54 -3.27 20.75 -17.01
N PRO A 55 -2.33 20.80 -17.97
CA PRO A 55 -2.59 20.45 -19.36
C PRO A 55 -2.81 18.94 -19.58
N LEU A 56 -2.50 18.08 -18.61
CA LEU A 56 -2.70 16.62 -18.68
C LEU A 56 -4.13 16.19 -18.32
N LYS A 57 -5.00 17.14 -17.97
CA LYS A 57 -6.40 16.87 -17.68
C LYS A 57 -7.12 16.28 -18.90
N ASN A 58 -8.00 15.31 -18.69
CA ASN A 58 -8.70 14.55 -19.74
C ASN A 58 -7.81 13.67 -20.63
N LEU A 59 -6.62 13.26 -20.18
CA LEU A 59 -5.86 12.23 -20.87
C LEU A 59 -6.65 10.91 -20.90
N LYS A 60 -6.78 10.31 -22.08
CA LYS A 60 -7.53 9.06 -22.30
C LYS A 60 -6.78 8.10 -23.22
N PHE A 61 -7.07 6.81 -23.08
CA PHE A 61 -6.49 5.80 -23.97
C PHE A 61 -7.20 5.81 -25.33
N VAL A 62 -6.46 6.14 -26.38
CA VAL A 62 -6.90 5.99 -27.78
C VAL A 62 -6.42 4.67 -28.38
N LYS A 63 -5.29 4.17 -27.90
CA LYS A 63 -4.77 2.84 -28.20
C LYS A 63 -4.17 2.22 -26.93
N LEU A 64 -4.39 0.94 -26.74
CA LEU A 64 -3.89 0.20 -25.58
C LEU A 64 -3.60 -1.23 -26.01
N ASP A 65 -2.40 -1.45 -26.53
CA ASP A 65 -1.86 -2.76 -26.86
C ASP A 65 -0.70 -3.08 -25.92
N LEU A 66 -0.83 -4.15 -25.14
CA LEU A 66 0.20 -4.60 -24.20
C LEU A 66 1.32 -5.38 -24.91
N GLY A 67 1.17 -5.67 -26.21
CA GLY A 67 2.20 -6.28 -27.01
C GLY A 67 2.23 -7.81 -26.96
N HIS A 68 3.27 -8.37 -27.59
CA HIS A 68 3.45 -9.81 -27.79
C HIS A 68 4.44 -10.45 -26.82
N VAL A 69 5.18 -9.66 -26.04
CA VAL A 69 6.17 -10.16 -25.07
C VAL A 69 5.48 -10.38 -23.72
N PRO A 70 5.35 -11.64 -23.25
CA PRO A 70 4.71 -11.94 -21.99
C PRO A 70 5.57 -11.52 -20.79
N LEU A 71 4.90 -11.28 -19.66
CA LEU A 71 5.58 -11.22 -18.36
C LEU A 71 6.13 -12.60 -17.98
N THR A 72 7.20 -12.61 -17.19
CA THR A 72 7.84 -13.83 -16.68
C THR A 72 7.92 -13.82 -15.16
N PHE A 73 7.96 -15.03 -14.61
CA PHE A 73 8.07 -15.30 -13.18
C PHE A 73 9.33 -16.10 -12.86
N THR A 74 10.01 -15.72 -11.79
CA THR A 74 11.16 -16.41 -11.22
C THR A 74 11.09 -16.42 -9.69
N ASN A 75 11.98 -17.17 -9.04
CA ASN A 75 12.16 -17.15 -7.58
C ASN A 75 10.85 -17.39 -6.80
N VAL A 76 10.10 -18.41 -7.23
CA VAL A 76 8.79 -18.74 -6.67
C VAL A 76 8.98 -19.44 -5.32
N ASP A 77 8.39 -18.88 -4.28
CA ASP A 77 8.37 -19.43 -2.93
C ASP A 77 6.90 -19.64 -2.51
N VAL A 78 6.60 -20.80 -1.95
CA VAL A 78 5.24 -21.18 -1.54
C VAL A 78 5.24 -21.53 -0.07
N HIS A 79 4.42 -20.84 0.71
CA HIS A 79 4.28 -21.11 2.13
C HIS A 79 2.82 -21.13 2.57
N LYS A 80 2.59 -21.86 3.66
CA LYS A 80 1.32 -21.88 4.36
C LYS A 80 1.20 -20.63 5.23
N THR A 81 0.07 -19.94 5.13
CA THR A 81 -0.22 -18.78 5.97
C THR A 81 -0.79 -19.17 7.33
N THR A 82 -0.75 -18.24 8.28
CA THR A 82 -1.39 -18.38 9.60
C THR A 82 -2.91 -18.59 9.48
N ALA A 83 -3.54 -17.98 8.47
CA ALA A 83 -4.95 -18.19 8.11
C ALA A 83 -5.22 -19.52 7.37
N GLN A 84 -4.26 -20.45 7.35
CA GLN A 84 -4.33 -21.75 6.65
C GLN A 84 -4.55 -21.66 5.12
N GLY A 85 -4.35 -20.49 4.52
CA GLY A 85 -4.29 -20.30 3.07
C GLY A 85 -2.91 -20.63 2.49
N ILE A 86 -2.81 -20.55 1.16
CA ILE A 86 -1.57 -20.75 0.40
C ILE A 86 -1.09 -19.38 -0.09
N LYS A 87 0.14 -18.97 0.27
CA LYS A 87 0.78 -17.76 -0.26
C LYS A 87 1.91 -18.16 -1.20
N LEU A 88 1.89 -17.59 -2.40
CA LEU A 88 2.89 -17.77 -3.44
C LEU A 88 3.55 -16.41 -3.69
N ASP A 89 4.83 -16.29 -3.36
CA ASP A 89 5.62 -15.09 -3.59
C ASP A 89 6.60 -15.35 -4.73
N MET A 90 6.67 -14.46 -5.70
CA MET A 90 7.46 -14.63 -6.92
C MET A 90 7.95 -13.31 -7.47
N ASP A 91 9.10 -13.32 -8.12
CA ASP A 91 9.60 -12.15 -8.83
C ASP A 91 8.92 -12.10 -10.19
N VAL A 92 8.24 -11.00 -10.49
CA VAL A 92 7.67 -10.73 -11.81
C VAL A 92 8.56 -9.76 -12.57
N ASN A 93 8.80 -10.06 -13.83
CA ASN A 93 9.55 -9.23 -14.76
C ASN A 93 8.80 -9.11 -16.08
N TRP A 94 8.53 -7.89 -16.52
CA TRP A 94 7.91 -7.62 -17.80
C TRP A 94 8.71 -6.57 -18.55
N GLU A 95 9.26 -6.98 -19.69
CA GLU A 95 10.03 -6.15 -20.63
C GLU A 95 9.16 -6.03 -21.90
N GLY A 96 8.01 -5.39 -21.76
CA GLY A 96 6.93 -5.41 -22.73
C GLY A 96 7.17 -4.46 -23.89
N VAL A 97 7.14 -4.97 -25.13
CA VAL A 97 7.11 -4.15 -26.36
C VAL A 97 5.66 -3.87 -26.71
N CYS A 98 5.19 -2.68 -26.40
CA CYS A 98 3.78 -2.30 -26.40
C CYS A 98 3.49 -1.16 -27.37
N ASP A 99 2.20 -0.86 -27.57
CA ASP A 99 1.75 0.25 -28.40
C ASP A 99 0.54 0.90 -27.73
N ILE A 100 0.87 1.80 -26.80
CA ILE A 100 -0.11 2.51 -25.97
C ILE A 100 -0.07 3.98 -26.38
N GLU A 101 -1.24 4.53 -26.71
CA GLU A 101 -1.39 5.93 -27.06
C GLU A 101 -2.39 6.59 -26.12
N LEU A 102 -1.94 7.69 -25.52
CA LEU A 102 -2.74 8.59 -24.71
C LEU A 102 -2.94 9.90 -25.48
N ASP A 103 -4.17 10.42 -25.47
CA ASP A 103 -4.52 11.67 -26.14
C ASP A 103 -5.26 12.59 -25.17
N GLY A 104 -5.03 13.90 -25.31
CA GLY A 104 -5.60 14.93 -24.44
C GLY A 104 -5.77 16.25 -25.20
N SER A 105 -6.73 17.08 -24.77
CA SER A 105 -7.09 18.30 -25.51
C SER A 105 -6.00 19.37 -25.55
N SER A 106 -5.04 19.31 -24.62
CA SER A 106 -4.07 20.38 -24.37
C SER A 106 -2.62 19.90 -24.33
N VAL A 107 -2.37 18.65 -24.71
CA VAL A 107 -1.03 18.06 -24.81
C VAL A 107 -0.90 17.32 -26.14
N PRO A 108 0.32 17.24 -26.72
CA PRO A 108 0.58 16.34 -27.82
C PRO A 108 0.22 14.90 -27.45
N LYS A 109 -0.16 14.09 -28.45
CA LYS A 109 -0.35 12.65 -28.27
C LYS A 109 0.91 12.04 -27.65
N ILE A 110 0.72 11.24 -26.61
CA ILE A 110 1.78 10.56 -25.87
C ILE A 110 1.74 9.09 -26.27
N GLY A 111 2.82 8.59 -26.86
CA GLY A 111 3.00 7.16 -27.13
C GLY A 111 3.94 6.51 -26.11
N ILE A 112 3.63 5.29 -25.69
CA ILE A 112 4.49 4.42 -24.91
C ILE A 112 4.76 3.17 -25.75
N GLU A 113 6.04 2.91 -26.03
CA GLU A 113 6.49 1.79 -26.85
C GLU A 113 7.08 0.63 -26.04
N LYS A 114 7.58 0.90 -24.83
CA LYS A 114 7.99 -0.15 -23.90
C LYS A 114 7.58 0.13 -22.47
N VAL A 115 7.28 -0.96 -21.76
CA VAL A 115 7.10 -0.97 -20.30
C VAL A 115 8.11 -1.91 -19.69
N HIS A 116 8.83 -1.40 -18.70
CA HIS A 116 9.75 -2.18 -17.87
C HIS A 116 9.15 -2.25 -16.46
N LEU A 117 8.61 -3.42 -16.08
CA LEU A 117 8.00 -3.64 -14.77
C LEU A 117 8.74 -4.76 -14.04
N LYS A 118 9.21 -4.50 -12.81
CA LYS A 118 9.86 -5.50 -11.95
C LYS A 118 9.35 -5.39 -10.53
N GLY A 119 9.08 -6.51 -9.87
CA GLY A 119 8.69 -6.49 -8.47
C GLY A 119 8.45 -7.86 -7.88
N ARG A 120 8.30 -7.91 -6.55
CA ARG A 120 7.93 -9.12 -5.82
C ARG A 120 6.41 -9.21 -5.72
N LEU A 121 5.81 -10.07 -6.54
CA LEU A 121 4.38 -10.34 -6.55
C LEU A 121 4.04 -11.40 -5.50
N SER A 122 2.91 -11.22 -4.83
CA SER A 122 2.33 -12.15 -3.86
C SER A 122 0.91 -12.52 -4.29
N ILE A 123 0.66 -13.82 -4.42
CA ILE A 123 -0.66 -14.40 -4.66
C ILE A 123 -1.07 -15.17 -3.41
N LEU A 124 -2.16 -14.75 -2.79
CA LEU A 124 -2.75 -15.44 -1.65
C LEU A 124 -4.04 -16.14 -2.06
N LEU A 125 -4.08 -17.45 -1.88
CA LEU A 125 -5.25 -18.30 -2.08
C LEU A 125 -5.85 -18.62 -0.70
N CYS A 126 -6.87 -17.87 -0.31
CA CYS A 126 -7.46 -17.93 1.03
C CYS A 126 -8.90 -17.37 1.03
N PRO A 127 -9.85 -18.00 1.76
CA PRO A 127 -9.71 -19.23 2.52
C PRO A 127 -9.66 -20.47 1.62
N LEU A 128 -9.09 -21.56 2.14
CA LEU A 128 -9.29 -22.89 1.56
C LEU A 128 -10.66 -23.43 1.99
N THR A 129 -11.36 -24.11 1.08
CA THR A 129 -12.72 -24.61 1.29
C THR A 129 -12.85 -26.07 0.86
N ASN A 130 -13.96 -26.70 1.23
CA ASN A 130 -14.29 -28.07 0.81
C ASN A 130 -15.25 -28.09 -0.40
N ILE A 131 -15.43 -26.97 -1.09
CA ILE A 131 -16.31 -26.81 -2.24
C ILE A 131 -15.44 -26.45 -3.43
N ILE A 132 -15.50 -27.23 -4.52
CA ILE A 132 -14.76 -26.95 -5.77
C ILE A 132 -15.02 -25.49 -6.19
N PRO A 133 -13.98 -24.66 -6.42
CA PRO A 133 -12.58 -25.04 -6.71
C PRO A 133 -11.63 -25.21 -5.50
N LEU A 134 -12.14 -25.42 -4.29
CA LEU A 134 -11.41 -25.59 -3.01
C LEU A 134 -10.74 -24.31 -2.48
N ILE A 135 -10.93 -23.19 -3.18
CA ILE A 135 -10.35 -21.90 -2.85
C ILE A 135 -11.49 -20.89 -2.93
N GLY A 136 -11.71 -20.13 -1.85
CA GLY A 136 -12.75 -19.10 -1.78
C GLY A 136 -12.39 -17.85 -2.57
N ALA A 137 -11.14 -17.40 -2.47
CA ALA A 137 -10.64 -16.25 -3.23
C ALA A 137 -9.13 -16.32 -3.50
N ALA A 138 -8.73 -15.63 -4.56
CA ALA A 138 -7.36 -15.25 -4.85
C ALA A 138 -7.17 -13.75 -4.60
N GLN A 139 -6.08 -13.38 -3.95
CA GLN A 139 -5.70 -12.00 -3.65
C GLN A 139 -4.31 -11.75 -4.23
N VAL A 140 -4.19 -10.76 -5.11
CA VAL A 140 -2.94 -10.43 -5.81
C VAL A 140 -2.42 -9.07 -5.34
N SER A 141 -1.16 -9.01 -4.96
CA SER A 141 -0.51 -7.77 -4.50
C SER A 141 0.99 -7.85 -4.68
N PHE A 142 1.66 -6.76 -4.98
CA PHE A 142 3.08 -6.60 -4.77
C PHE A 142 3.39 -6.37 -3.29
N ILE A 143 4.50 -6.93 -2.81
CA ILE A 143 4.96 -6.70 -1.43
C ILE A 143 5.37 -5.23 -1.23
N ASN A 144 6.04 -4.66 -2.24
CA ASN A 144 6.52 -3.28 -2.29
C ASN A 144 6.09 -2.63 -3.61
N PRO A 145 6.03 -1.29 -3.70
CA PRO A 145 5.82 -0.61 -4.98
C PRO A 145 6.80 -1.14 -6.04
N PRO A 146 6.32 -1.66 -7.18
CA PRO A 146 7.20 -2.24 -8.18
C PRO A 146 8.03 -1.17 -8.86
N TYR A 147 9.19 -1.56 -9.39
CA TYR A 147 9.91 -0.76 -10.35
C TYR A 147 9.08 -0.67 -11.63
N LEU A 148 8.81 0.55 -12.09
CA LEU A 148 8.16 0.82 -13.37
C LEU A 148 8.98 1.84 -14.13
N GLU A 149 9.35 1.57 -15.37
CA GLU A 149 9.91 2.53 -16.32
C GLU A 149 9.17 2.41 -17.66
N LEU A 150 9.07 3.53 -18.38
CA LEU A 150 8.28 3.66 -19.61
C LEU A 150 9.15 4.31 -20.68
N ASP A 151 9.33 3.60 -21.80
CA ASP A 151 9.91 4.17 -23.01
C ASP A 151 8.80 4.84 -23.81
N PHE A 152 8.95 6.13 -24.03
CA PHE A 152 7.99 6.93 -24.79
C PHE A 152 8.44 7.10 -26.23
N THR A 153 7.51 7.15 -27.17
CA THR A 153 7.81 7.39 -28.59
C THR A 153 8.41 8.78 -28.80
N ASP A 154 9.31 8.89 -29.78
CA ASP A 154 10.07 10.12 -30.13
C ASP A 154 9.22 11.22 -30.83
N ALA A 155 7.94 11.34 -30.48
CA ALA A 155 7.08 12.39 -31.05
C ALA A 155 7.60 13.79 -30.66
N ALA A 156 8.11 14.50 -31.68
CA ALA A 156 8.81 15.77 -31.59
C ALA A 156 7.95 16.94 -31.07
N ASN A 157 8.17 17.34 -29.81
CA ASN A 157 8.32 18.74 -29.36
C ASN A 157 8.77 18.73 -27.88
N ILE A 158 10.09 18.79 -27.71
CA ILE A 158 10.83 18.28 -26.55
C ILE A 158 11.28 19.47 -25.68
N ALA A 159 10.33 20.14 -25.03
CA ALA A 159 10.61 21.05 -23.92
C ALA A 159 9.80 20.66 -22.66
N ASP A 160 8.55 20.22 -22.83
CA ASP A 160 7.66 19.80 -21.72
C ASP A 160 7.68 18.28 -21.43
N SER A 161 8.45 17.50 -22.19
CA SER A 161 8.42 16.03 -22.19
C SER A 161 8.83 15.39 -20.86
N PHE A 162 9.84 15.91 -20.16
CA PHE A 162 10.34 15.28 -18.93
C PHE A 162 9.31 15.31 -17.79
N LEU A 163 8.65 16.45 -17.57
CA LEU A 163 7.64 16.59 -16.53
C LEU A 163 6.42 15.71 -16.80
N ILE A 164 6.01 15.59 -18.06
CA ILE A 164 4.91 14.72 -18.49
C ILE A 164 5.27 13.25 -18.24
N LYS A 165 6.45 12.80 -18.69
CA LYS A 165 6.93 11.42 -18.47
C LYS A 165 6.96 11.07 -16.98
N LYS A 166 7.51 11.95 -16.14
CA LYS A 166 7.56 11.79 -14.68
C LYS A 166 6.15 11.73 -14.07
N THR A 167 5.25 12.61 -14.50
CA THR A 167 3.87 12.69 -13.97
C THR A 167 3.06 11.46 -14.34
N VAL A 168 3.10 11.01 -15.60
CA VAL A 168 2.40 9.80 -16.06
C VAL A 168 2.91 8.57 -15.30
N ARG A 169 4.24 8.38 -15.23
CA ARG A 169 4.85 7.28 -14.48
C ARG A 169 4.43 7.29 -13.01
N LYS A 170 4.53 8.44 -12.33
CA LYS A 170 4.14 8.60 -10.92
C LYS A 170 2.65 8.28 -10.72
N THR A 171 1.80 8.71 -11.65
CA THR A 171 0.35 8.45 -11.57
C THR A 171 0.05 6.96 -11.70
N ILE A 172 0.66 6.27 -12.67
CA ILE A 172 0.48 4.81 -12.85
C ILE A 172 0.98 4.05 -11.62
N LEU A 173 2.15 4.39 -11.08
CA LEU A 173 2.66 3.79 -9.84
C LEU A 173 1.74 4.03 -8.65
N GLY A 174 1.16 5.24 -8.53
CA GLY A 174 0.17 5.56 -7.51
C GLY A 174 -1.08 4.68 -7.62
N ILE A 175 -1.56 4.43 -8.84
CA ILE A 175 -2.71 3.53 -9.09
C ILE A 175 -2.37 2.09 -8.71
N ILE A 176 -1.23 1.57 -9.16
CA ILE A 176 -0.77 0.22 -8.79
C ILE A 176 -0.65 0.11 -7.27
N SER A 177 -0.10 1.13 -6.61
CA SER A 177 0.09 1.14 -5.16
C SER A 177 -1.24 1.15 -4.39
N GLY A 178 -2.20 1.96 -4.84
CA GLY A 178 -3.54 2.02 -4.23
C GLY A 178 -4.38 0.76 -4.44
N MET A 179 -4.07 -0.08 -5.43
CA MET A 179 -4.88 -1.24 -5.78
C MET A 179 -4.24 -2.58 -5.41
N ALA A 180 -2.93 -2.69 -5.54
CA ALA A 180 -2.22 -3.96 -5.58
C ALA A 180 -0.80 -3.85 -5.01
N VAL A 181 -0.54 -2.95 -4.07
CA VAL A 181 0.65 -3.01 -3.21
C VAL A 181 0.17 -3.13 -1.77
N LEU A 182 0.82 -3.99 -0.98
CA LEU A 182 0.43 -4.21 0.41
C LEU A 182 0.27 -2.90 1.18
N PRO A 183 -0.81 -2.76 1.97
CA PRO A 183 -1.82 -3.79 2.28
C PRO A 183 -2.91 -4.01 1.23
N ASN A 184 -2.97 -3.19 0.19
CA ASN A 184 -4.00 -3.28 -0.84
C ASN A 184 -3.79 -4.56 -1.68
N ARG A 185 -4.88 -5.28 -1.89
CA ARG A 185 -4.91 -6.55 -2.62
C ARG A 185 -6.01 -6.52 -3.65
N PHE A 186 -5.68 -6.88 -4.88
CA PHE A 186 -6.68 -7.14 -5.90
C PHE A 186 -7.36 -8.48 -5.61
N LEU A 187 -8.61 -8.44 -5.17
CA LEU A 187 -9.38 -9.60 -4.74
C LEU A 187 -10.23 -10.16 -5.89
N VAL A 188 -10.05 -11.45 -6.18
CA VAL A 188 -10.89 -12.23 -7.08
C VAL A 188 -11.57 -13.33 -6.29
N LYS A 189 -12.90 -13.26 -6.14
CA LYS A 189 -13.70 -14.33 -5.55
C LYS A 189 -13.79 -15.49 -6.54
N LEU A 190 -13.27 -16.64 -6.15
CA LEU A 190 -13.36 -17.90 -6.92
C LEU A 190 -14.65 -18.66 -6.56
N ASP A 191 -15.15 -18.47 -5.34
CA ASP A 191 -16.50 -18.83 -4.92
C ASP A 191 -17.30 -17.54 -4.67
N SER A 192 -18.45 -17.40 -5.34
CA SER A 192 -19.32 -16.23 -5.19
C SER A 192 -19.92 -16.10 -3.79
N ASN A 193 -19.99 -17.19 -3.02
CA ASN A 193 -20.47 -17.22 -1.64
C ASN A 193 -19.37 -17.02 -0.61
N ASN A 194 -18.14 -16.75 -1.04
CA ASN A 194 -17.00 -16.64 -0.16
C ASN A 194 -17.15 -15.48 0.83
N ASP A 195 -16.94 -15.78 2.11
CA ASP A 195 -17.08 -14.84 3.21
C ASP A 195 -15.88 -13.88 3.29
N TYR A 196 -16.14 -12.59 3.10
CA TYR A 196 -15.10 -11.56 3.12
C TYR A 196 -14.28 -11.54 4.41
N PHE A 197 -14.92 -11.78 5.55
CA PHE A 197 -14.22 -11.77 6.84
C PHE A 197 -13.15 -12.86 6.94
N LYS A 198 -13.32 -13.97 6.20
CA LYS A 198 -12.34 -15.07 6.11
C LYS A 198 -11.26 -14.83 5.06
N THR A 199 -11.49 -13.88 4.14
CA THR A 199 -10.47 -13.48 3.16
C THR A 199 -9.53 -12.42 3.66
N TYR A 200 -10.04 -11.52 4.52
CA TYR A 200 -9.28 -10.38 4.99
C TYR A 200 -7.99 -10.83 5.68
N GLN A 201 -6.89 -10.15 5.35
CA GLN A 201 -5.59 -10.40 5.96
C GLN A 201 -5.26 -9.21 6.87
N PRO A 202 -5.15 -9.43 8.19
CA PRO A 202 -4.73 -8.36 9.10
C PRO A 202 -3.26 -8.02 8.89
N HIS A 203 -2.88 -6.82 9.32
CA HIS A 203 -1.47 -6.50 9.50
C HIS A 203 -0.83 -7.42 10.54
N LEU A 204 0.46 -7.70 10.37
CA LEU A 204 1.24 -8.51 11.29
C LEU A 204 1.48 -7.77 12.62
N GLY A 205 1.59 -6.45 12.58
CA GLY A 205 1.95 -5.65 13.74
C GLY A 205 2.35 -4.22 13.40
N THR A 206 3.02 -3.57 14.35
CA THR A 206 3.60 -2.23 14.20
C THR A 206 5.12 -2.29 14.21
N LEU A 207 5.76 -1.57 13.30
CA LEU A 207 7.19 -1.28 13.32
C LEU A 207 7.43 0.11 13.88
N ARG A 208 8.04 0.19 15.05
CA ARG A 208 8.59 1.43 15.59
C ARG A 208 9.98 1.64 15.02
N LEU A 209 10.14 2.60 14.11
CA LEU A 209 11.40 2.92 13.44
C LEU A 209 11.96 4.24 13.98
N THR A 210 13.22 4.23 14.39
CA THR A 210 13.96 5.40 14.87
C THR A 210 15.10 5.73 13.91
N ILE A 211 15.15 6.97 13.45
CA ILE A 211 16.25 7.51 12.66
C ILE A 211 17.22 8.18 13.63
N GLU A 212 18.36 7.52 13.91
CA GLU A 212 19.32 8.02 14.90
C GLU A 212 20.14 9.18 14.31
N LYS A 213 21.04 8.85 13.39
CA LYS A 213 22.02 9.80 12.84
C LYS A 213 22.57 9.33 11.51
N ALA A 214 23.10 10.27 10.74
CA ALA A 214 23.95 9.97 9.59
C ALA A 214 25.38 10.43 9.85
N THR A 215 26.33 9.85 9.11
CA THR A 215 27.74 10.25 9.10
C THR A 215 28.25 10.28 7.67
N GLY A 216 29.29 11.06 7.40
CA GLY A 216 29.91 11.09 6.07
C GLY A 216 29.06 11.79 5.01
N ILE A 217 28.12 12.65 5.42
CA ILE A 217 27.28 13.42 4.50
C ILE A 217 28.16 14.44 3.77
N ALA A 218 28.15 14.40 2.45
CA ALA A 218 28.84 15.36 1.61
C ALA A 218 27.82 16.11 0.74
N ALA A 219 28.05 17.40 0.52
CA ALA A 219 27.20 18.20 -0.36
C ALA A 219 27.19 17.61 -1.79
N PRO A 220 26.04 17.64 -2.49
CA PRO A 220 25.94 17.20 -3.88
C PRO A 220 26.98 17.91 -4.76
N LYS A 221 27.70 17.17 -5.61
CA LYS A 221 28.69 17.75 -6.52
C LYS A 221 27.99 18.57 -7.61
N LYS A 222 27.82 19.88 -7.42
CA LYS A 222 27.25 20.82 -8.42
C LYS A 222 28.07 20.74 -9.73
N LYS A 223 27.43 20.35 -10.85
CA LYS A 223 28.09 20.07 -12.16
C LYS A 223 28.49 21.32 -12.97
N SER A 224 28.19 22.54 -12.52
CA SER A 224 28.50 23.80 -13.24
C SER A 224 29.99 24.19 -13.16
N GLY A 225 30.60 24.48 -14.32
CA GLY A 225 32.02 24.84 -14.45
C GLY A 225 32.41 26.16 -13.77
N VAL A 226 31.47 27.10 -13.60
CA VAL A 226 31.68 28.36 -12.86
C VAL A 226 31.60 28.11 -11.35
N SER A 227 30.81 27.12 -10.92
CA SER A 227 30.63 26.75 -9.51
C SER A 227 31.81 25.95 -8.94
N ARG A 228 32.57 25.21 -9.76
CA ARG A 228 33.77 24.45 -9.33
C ARG A 228 34.90 25.33 -8.76
N LEU A 229 34.98 26.59 -9.19
CA LEU A 229 35.97 27.56 -8.69
C LEU A 229 35.54 28.18 -7.35
N ILE A 230 34.23 28.31 -7.11
CA ILE A 230 33.65 28.91 -5.90
C ILE A 230 33.45 27.85 -4.80
N SER A 231 33.11 26.60 -5.16
CA SER A 231 32.92 25.47 -4.23
C SER A 231 34.20 25.00 -3.54
N LYS A 232 35.37 25.51 -3.93
CA LYS A 232 36.64 25.29 -3.21
C LYS A 232 36.83 26.25 -2.03
N VAL A 233 36.05 27.32 -1.95
CA VAL A 233 36.20 28.40 -0.96
C VAL A 233 35.07 28.39 0.07
N ILE A 234 33.90 27.89 -0.28
CA ILE A 234 32.73 27.76 0.61
C ILE A 234 32.34 26.28 0.62
N LYS A 235 32.57 25.59 1.74
CA LYS A 235 31.99 24.27 1.98
C LYS A 235 30.52 24.52 2.38
N ASP A 236 29.61 24.36 1.42
CA ASP A 236 28.19 24.20 1.74
C ASP A 236 28.07 22.95 2.62
N VAL A 237 27.54 23.11 3.83
CA VAL A 237 27.16 21.99 4.67
C VAL A 237 25.64 21.87 4.57
N PRO A 238 25.09 20.72 4.14
CA PRO A 238 23.67 20.60 3.87
C PRO A 238 22.80 20.72 5.13
N ASP A 239 21.59 21.22 4.96
CA ASP A 239 20.51 21.25 5.94
C ASP A 239 19.67 19.97 5.77
N CYS A 240 20.07 18.90 6.47
CA CYS A 240 19.61 17.55 6.16
C CYS A 240 18.30 17.17 6.85
N TYR A 241 17.44 16.47 6.13
CA TYR A 241 16.33 15.69 6.69
C TYR A 241 16.17 14.37 5.95
N VAL A 242 15.39 13.44 6.52
CA VAL A 242 15.16 12.12 5.93
C VAL A 242 13.69 11.96 5.57
N LYS A 243 13.40 11.60 4.31
CA LYS A 243 12.11 11.06 3.87
C LYS A 243 12.12 9.54 4.06
N VAL A 244 11.13 9.03 4.75
CA VAL A 244 11.04 7.62 5.17
C VAL A 244 9.75 7.01 4.63
N ASN A 245 9.87 5.88 3.93
CA ASN A 245 8.73 5.07 3.48
C ASN A 245 8.92 3.61 3.89
N VAL A 246 7.84 2.97 4.39
CA VAL A 246 7.80 1.53 4.66
C VAL A 246 6.74 0.88 3.77
N GLY A 247 7.17 0.14 2.75
CA GLY A 247 6.28 -0.38 1.71
C GLY A 247 5.57 0.75 0.95
N ALA A 248 4.23 0.77 0.99
CA ALA A 248 3.40 1.82 0.42
C ALA A 248 2.78 2.75 1.49
N SER A 249 3.35 2.81 2.70
CA SER A 249 2.90 3.74 3.74
C SER A 249 3.03 5.19 3.29
N GLU A 250 2.30 6.08 3.97
CA GLU A 250 2.54 7.52 3.84
C GLU A 250 4.00 7.85 4.19
N GLU A 251 4.55 8.85 3.50
CA GLU A 251 5.90 9.33 3.74
C GLU A 251 5.96 10.05 5.08
N TRP A 252 6.89 9.64 5.92
CA TRP A 252 7.25 10.36 7.13
C TRP A 252 8.54 11.15 6.90
N ARG A 253 8.57 12.39 7.36
CA ARG A 253 9.71 13.31 7.21
C ARG A 253 10.25 13.67 8.60
N THR A 254 11.55 13.53 8.80
CA THR A 254 12.22 14.00 10.03
C THR A 254 12.37 15.52 10.06
N SER A 255 12.71 16.07 11.22
CA SER A 255 13.10 17.48 11.34
C SER A 255 14.41 17.78 10.59
N VAL A 256 14.58 19.04 10.20
CA VAL A 256 15.76 19.51 9.48
C VAL A 256 16.90 19.79 10.46
N GLN A 257 18.05 19.14 10.23
CA GLN A 257 19.29 19.35 10.96
C GLN A 257 20.20 20.27 10.16
N LYS A 258 20.41 21.49 10.66
CA LYS A 258 21.07 22.54 9.89
C LYS A 258 22.59 22.41 9.88
N ASN A 259 23.19 22.59 8.70
CA ASN A 259 24.63 22.74 8.48
C ASN A 259 25.45 21.65 9.19
N ASN A 260 25.05 20.38 9.05
CA ASN A 260 25.69 19.27 9.74
C ASN A 260 26.08 18.11 8.79
N HIS A 261 27.37 17.73 8.80
CA HIS A 261 27.88 16.55 8.08
C HIS A 261 27.61 15.21 8.80
N GLU A 262 27.22 15.30 10.07
CA GLU A 262 26.88 14.18 10.95
C GLU A 262 25.56 14.49 11.69
N PRO A 263 24.45 14.68 10.94
CA PRO A 263 23.16 15.03 11.53
C PRO A 263 22.67 13.94 12.48
N VAL A 264 22.07 14.35 13.60
CA VAL A 264 21.46 13.48 14.61
C VAL A 264 20.01 13.89 14.77
N TRP A 265 19.08 13.00 14.46
CA TRP A 265 17.64 13.23 14.58
C TRP A 265 17.09 12.64 15.87
N ASN A 266 17.36 11.35 16.14
CA ASN A 266 16.72 10.58 17.21
C ASN A 266 15.19 10.71 17.19
N GLU A 267 14.62 10.68 15.99
CA GLU A 267 13.17 10.78 15.80
C GLU A 267 12.59 9.41 15.50
N THR A 268 11.37 9.17 15.98
CA THR A 268 10.71 7.86 15.93
C THR A 268 9.33 7.98 15.29
N HIS A 269 8.96 6.98 14.50
CA HIS A 269 7.62 6.86 13.93
C HIS A 269 7.18 5.39 13.87
N ASP A 270 5.87 5.16 14.00
CA ASP A 270 5.29 3.82 13.98
C ASP A 270 4.60 3.56 12.63
N PHE A 271 4.92 2.41 12.01
CA PHE A 271 4.35 1.97 10.74
C PHE A 271 3.58 0.67 10.90
N LEU A 272 2.47 0.52 10.18
CA LEU A 272 1.77 -0.77 10.09
C LEU A 272 2.53 -1.70 9.12
N VAL A 273 2.79 -2.94 9.55
CA VAL A 273 3.50 -3.94 8.74
C VAL A 273 2.54 -5.03 8.31
N SER A 274 2.46 -5.27 7.00
CA SER A 274 1.67 -6.34 6.40
C SER A 274 2.51 -7.54 5.97
N ASP A 275 3.80 -7.33 5.74
CA ASP A 275 4.76 -8.37 5.39
C ASP A 275 6.17 -7.94 5.84
N PHE A 276 6.98 -8.86 6.36
CA PHE A 276 8.33 -8.54 6.81
C PHE A 276 9.30 -8.26 5.67
N GLU A 277 8.98 -8.66 4.44
CA GLU A 277 9.74 -8.30 3.23
C GLU A 277 9.41 -6.88 2.73
N GLN A 278 8.56 -6.12 3.43
CA GLN A 278 8.35 -4.71 3.11
C GLN A 278 9.65 -3.92 3.23
N ALA A 279 9.92 -3.11 2.20
CA ALA A 279 11.11 -2.30 2.09
C ALA A 279 11.01 -1.06 2.96
N ILE A 280 12.13 -0.67 3.56
CA ILE A 280 12.31 0.61 4.24
C ILE A 280 13.21 1.45 3.32
N SER A 281 12.65 2.53 2.78
CA SER A 281 13.36 3.51 1.95
C SER A 281 13.69 4.73 2.80
N LEU A 282 14.94 5.17 2.75
CA LEU A 282 15.48 6.27 3.55
C LEU A 282 16.20 7.23 2.62
N ASP A 283 15.56 8.34 2.29
CA ASP A 283 16.07 9.32 1.34
C ASP A 283 16.49 10.59 2.09
N ILE A 284 17.79 10.86 2.12
CA ILE A 284 18.34 12.07 2.75
C ILE A 284 18.34 13.20 1.73
N GLN A 285 17.75 14.32 2.13
CA GLN A 285 17.50 15.48 1.30
C GLN A 285 18.10 16.73 1.94
N ASP A 286 18.54 17.67 1.10
CA ASP A 286 18.98 19.02 1.51
C ASP A 286 17.78 20.00 1.49
N ASP A 287 17.48 20.66 2.61
CA ASP A 287 16.38 21.62 2.75
C ASP A 287 16.76 23.02 2.23
N ASP A 288 17.05 23.13 0.93
CA ASP A 288 17.43 24.38 0.27
C ASP A 288 16.28 25.01 -0.54
N LEU A 289 16.18 26.34 -0.51
CA LEU A 289 15.07 27.13 -1.09
C LEU A 289 14.87 26.98 -2.62
N ALA A 290 15.82 26.36 -3.33
CA ALA A 290 15.79 26.19 -4.79
C ALA A 290 15.27 24.80 -5.25
N GLY A 291 14.81 23.98 -4.30
CA GLY A 291 14.36 22.60 -4.51
C GLY A 291 15.27 21.63 -3.77
N ASP A 292 14.67 20.60 -3.16
CA ASP A 292 15.42 19.58 -2.42
C ASP A 292 16.43 18.89 -3.36
N ASP A 293 17.73 18.99 -3.06
CA ASP A 293 18.77 18.22 -3.74
C ASP A 293 18.95 16.88 -3.01
N ASP A 294 18.81 15.77 -3.76
CA ASP A 294 19.07 14.42 -3.25
C ASP A 294 20.53 14.28 -2.79
N ILE A 295 20.72 13.88 -1.53
CA ILE A 295 22.04 13.63 -0.95
C ILE A 295 22.38 12.15 -1.04
N GLY A 296 21.41 11.29 -0.74
CA GLY A 296 21.62 9.86 -0.79
C GLY A 296 20.42 9.04 -0.31
N LEU A 297 20.22 7.93 -1.01
CA LEU A 297 19.16 6.97 -0.82
C LEU A 297 19.72 5.66 -0.23
N GLY A 298 19.12 5.24 0.88
CA GLY A 298 19.35 3.97 1.55
C GLY A 298 18.12 3.06 1.45
N HIS A 299 18.37 1.76 1.32
CA HIS A 299 17.32 0.74 1.28
C HIS A 299 17.65 -0.42 2.22
N THR A 300 16.62 -0.95 2.88
CA THR A 300 16.64 -2.22 3.61
C THR A 300 15.22 -2.80 3.66
N SER A 301 14.97 -3.83 4.45
CA SER A 301 13.62 -4.34 4.71
C SER A 301 13.36 -4.47 6.21
N VAL A 302 12.09 -4.58 6.58
CA VAL A 302 11.68 -4.83 7.98
C VAL A 302 12.40 -6.06 8.52
N LYS A 303 12.37 -7.17 7.76
CA LYS A 303 13.07 -8.41 8.07
C LYS A 303 14.55 -8.21 8.33
N GLU A 304 15.26 -7.51 7.44
CA GLU A 304 16.70 -7.34 7.57
C GLU A 304 17.07 -6.56 8.83
N VAL A 305 16.37 -5.47 9.16
CA VAL A 305 16.68 -4.69 10.36
C VAL A 305 16.40 -5.50 11.62
N LEU A 306 15.27 -6.22 11.67
CA LEU A 306 14.91 -7.06 12.81
C LEU A 306 15.89 -8.23 13.00
N LEU A 307 16.34 -8.89 11.92
CA LEU A 307 17.36 -9.94 11.99
C LEU A 307 18.73 -9.42 12.44
N ASN A 308 19.03 -8.13 12.28
CA ASN A 308 20.22 -7.48 12.83
C ASN A 308 20.04 -7.01 14.28
N GLY A 309 19.12 -7.63 15.03
CA GLY A 309 18.85 -7.28 16.43
C GLY A 309 18.13 -5.93 16.59
N GLY A 310 17.44 -5.47 15.54
CA GLY A 310 16.71 -4.22 15.56
C GLY A 310 17.58 -2.96 15.40
N SER A 311 18.83 -3.09 14.97
CA SER A 311 19.71 -1.95 14.66
C SER A 311 20.49 -2.22 13.38
N LYS A 312 20.54 -1.26 12.47
CA LYS A 312 21.29 -1.42 11.20
C LYS A 312 21.94 -0.11 10.76
N GLU A 313 23.21 -0.21 10.36
CA GLU A 313 23.89 0.84 9.60
C GLU A 313 23.64 0.61 8.11
N ILE A 314 23.15 1.64 7.43
CA ILE A 314 22.73 1.58 6.03
C ILE A 314 23.68 2.47 5.21
N THR A 315 24.22 1.89 4.14
CA THR A 315 25.02 2.62 3.15
C THR A 315 24.10 3.39 2.20
N LEU A 316 24.42 4.66 1.96
CA LEU A 316 23.66 5.50 1.04
C LEU A 316 24.28 5.49 -0.36
N THR A 317 23.42 5.58 -1.36
CA THR A 317 23.78 5.73 -2.77
C THR A 317 23.21 7.02 -3.32
N HIS A 318 23.88 7.67 -4.26
CA HIS A 318 23.35 8.85 -4.94
C HIS A 318 23.37 8.58 -6.45
N GLN A 319 22.20 8.59 -7.08
CA GLN A 319 22.03 8.21 -8.50
C GLN A 319 22.60 6.82 -8.84
N GLY A 320 22.54 5.88 -7.89
CA GLY A 320 23.05 4.51 -8.03
C GLY A 320 24.55 4.36 -7.71
N ASP A 321 25.29 5.46 -7.55
CA ASP A 321 26.70 5.41 -7.17
C ASP A 321 26.83 5.33 -5.63
N PRO A 322 27.71 4.46 -5.10
CA PRO A 322 27.98 4.40 -3.66
C PRO A 322 28.52 5.73 -3.11
N THR A 323 28.12 6.07 -1.90
CA THR A 323 28.66 7.21 -1.14
C THR A 323 29.39 6.73 0.11
N ASP A 324 30.20 7.63 0.69
CA ASP A 324 30.80 7.42 2.02
C ASP A 324 29.77 7.62 3.15
N ALA A 325 28.56 8.09 2.83
CA ALA A 325 27.54 8.37 3.81
C ALA A 325 26.92 7.08 4.37
N ARG A 326 26.64 7.11 5.66
CA ARG A 326 26.01 6.02 6.42
C ARG A 326 24.88 6.59 7.26
N LEU A 327 23.79 5.84 7.38
CA LEU A 327 22.63 6.18 8.20
C LEU A 327 22.37 5.04 9.20
N ILE A 328 22.26 5.36 10.48
CA ILE A 328 21.97 4.39 11.53
C ILE A 328 20.50 4.46 11.89
N VAL A 329 19.82 3.32 11.85
CA VAL A 329 18.41 3.17 12.20
C VAL A 329 18.20 2.07 13.23
N HIS A 330 17.18 2.24 14.06
CA HIS A 330 16.73 1.24 15.04
C HIS A 330 15.28 0.90 14.81
N ALA A 331 14.92 -0.38 14.91
CA ALA A 331 13.56 -0.85 14.73
C ALA A 331 13.15 -1.80 15.86
N ARG A 332 11.92 -1.64 16.33
CA ARG A 332 11.25 -2.60 17.23
C ARG A 332 9.92 -3.00 16.63
N PHE A 333 9.61 -4.28 16.68
CA PHE A 333 8.36 -4.81 16.16
C PHE A 333 7.44 -5.22 17.31
N SER A 334 6.14 -4.93 17.20
CA SER A 334 5.12 -5.37 18.15
C SER A 334 3.98 -6.06 17.39
N HIS A 335 3.55 -7.21 17.87
CA HIS A 335 2.40 -7.94 17.33
C HIS A 335 1.10 -7.27 17.74
N PHE A 336 0.07 -7.44 16.91
CA PHE A 336 -1.30 -7.15 17.31
C PHE A 336 -1.88 -8.34 18.08
N VAL A 337 -2.41 -8.07 19.27
CA VAL A 337 -2.97 -9.10 20.16
C VAL A 337 -4.38 -8.74 20.61
N ALA A 338 -5.23 -9.76 20.72
CA ALA A 338 -6.62 -9.63 21.17
C ALA A 338 -6.72 -9.68 22.70
N GLU A 339 -5.94 -8.83 23.39
CA GLU A 339 -5.90 -8.75 24.84
C GLU A 339 -6.16 -7.32 25.33
N ALA A 340 -7.21 -7.14 26.14
CA ALA A 340 -7.59 -5.81 26.62
C ALA A 340 -6.50 -5.16 27.49
N SER A 341 -5.67 -5.95 28.18
CA SER A 341 -4.51 -5.47 28.94
C SER A 341 -3.40 -4.88 28.05
N ALA A 342 -3.30 -5.32 26.80
CA ALA A 342 -2.33 -4.80 25.83
C ALA A 342 -2.79 -3.46 25.23
N LEU A 343 -4.07 -3.09 25.36
CA LEU A 343 -4.57 -1.74 25.06
C LEU A 343 -4.31 -0.79 26.22
N SER A 344 -3.06 -0.33 26.37
CA SER A 344 -2.69 0.55 27.47
C SER A 344 -2.21 1.92 27.00
N ALA A 345 -2.92 2.95 27.43
CA ALA A 345 -2.45 4.34 27.35
C ALA A 345 -1.29 4.63 28.33
N GLN A 346 -1.11 3.82 29.38
CA GLN A 346 -0.13 4.07 30.44
C GLN A 346 1.31 3.79 30.01
N ASN A 347 1.49 2.98 28.98
CA ASN A 347 2.81 2.58 28.47
C ASN A 347 3.24 3.36 27.22
N SER A 348 2.52 4.42 26.85
CA SER A 348 2.84 5.29 25.70
C SER A 348 3.75 6.44 26.17
N PRO A 349 5.08 6.40 25.94
CA PRO A 349 5.99 7.46 26.34
C PRO A 349 5.89 8.69 25.43
N GLU A 350 5.33 8.51 24.23
CA GLU A 350 5.28 9.50 23.15
C GLU A 350 3.85 9.65 22.63
N LYS A 351 3.43 10.90 22.40
CA LYS A 351 2.05 11.29 22.08
C LYS A 351 1.46 10.55 20.85
N ASP A 352 2.30 10.19 19.90
CA ASP A 352 1.87 9.61 18.61
C ASP A 352 2.15 8.09 18.52
N GLN A 353 2.50 7.45 19.63
CA GLN A 353 2.68 6.00 19.66
C GLN A 353 1.39 5.26 19.35
N ILE A 354 1.49 4.27 18.47
CA ILE A 354 0.43 3.28 18.26
C ILE A 354 0.39 2.33 19.47
N VAL A 355 -0.74 2.30 20.17
CA VAL A 355 -1.03 1.38 21.29
C VAL A 355 -2.03 0.28 20.92
N GLY A 356 -2.55 0.33 19.68
CA GLY A 356 -3.47 -0.66 19.16
C GLY A 356 -3.92 -0.37 17.73
N LEU A 357 -4.76 -1.24 17.20
CA LEU A 357 -5.35 -1.09 15.88
C LEU A 357 -6.84 -1.44 15.94
N VAL A 358 -7.68 -0.53 15.46
CA VAL A 358 -9.05 -0.85 15.11
C VAL A 358 -9.10 -1.24 13.63
N THR A 359 -9.75 -2.36 13.34
CA THR A 359 -10.09 -2.78 11.97
C THR A 359 -11.60 -2.93 11.85
N ILE A 360 -12.19 -2.24 10.88
CA ILE A 360 -13.61 -2.33 10.52
C ILE A 360 -13.72 -2.94 9.12
N LEU A 361 -14.38 -4.09 9.02
CA LEU A 361 -14.68 -4.76 7.75
C LEU A 361 -16.17 -4.56 7.43
N VAL A 362 -16.46 -4.02 6.25
CA VAL A 362 -17.83 -3.89 5.73
C VAL A 362 -18.00 -4.89 4.59
N ALA A 363 -18.71 -5.99 4.85
CA ALA A 363 -18.92 -7.04 3.86
C ALA A 363 -20.05 -6.67 2.89
N SER A 364 -21.25 -6.39 3.38
CA SER A 364 -22.42 -6.14 2.53
C SER A 364 -23.50 -5.33 3.24
N ALA A 365 -24.45 -4.81 2.46
CA ALA A 365 -25.78 -4.45 2.95
C ALA A 365 -26.79 -5.52 2.50
N LEU A 366 -27.89 -5.64 3.23
CA LEU A 366 -28.93 -6.64 2.99
C LEU A 366 -30.32 -6.00 3.01
N ASN A 367 -31.23 -6.56 2.22
CA ASN A 367 -32.65 -6.22 2.17
C ASN A 367 -32.93 -4.73 1.88
N LEU A 368 -32.11 -4.09 1.03
CA LEU A 368 -32.37 -2.71 0.61
C LEU A 368 -33.72 -2.61 -0.10
N GLN A 369 -34.39 -1.46 0.03
CA GLN A 369 -35.69 -1.19 -0.58
C GLN A 369 -35.57 -0.02 -1.54
N GLY A 370 -36.41 0.01 -2.58
CA GLY A 370 -36.47 1.11 -3.54
C GLY A 370 -36.50 0.65 -5.00
N GLU A 371 -36.36 1.60 -5.91
CA GLU A 371 -36.25 1.31 -7.34
C GLU A 371 -34.85 0.83 -7.69
N ARG A 372 -34.74 -0.38 -8.25
CA ARG A 372 -33.48 -1.07 -8.56
C ARG A 372 -32.45 -0.19 -9.25
N ASP A 373 -32.85 0.51 -10.31
CA ASP A 373 -31.94 1.28 -11.17
C ASP A 373 -31.63 2.67 -10.58
N ALA A 374 -32.35 3.09 -9.55
CA ALA A 374 -32.14 4.35 -8.85
C ALA A 374 -31.27 4.22 -7.59
N LEU A 375 -31.14 3.00 -7.06
CA LEU A 375 -30.34 2.68 -5.87
C LEU A 375 -28.86 2.95 -6.11
N ASN A 376 -28.24 3.66 -5.18
CA ASN A 376 -26.82 3.95 -5.18
C ASN A 376 -26.24 3.83 -3.76
N PRO A 377 -26.20 2.60 -3.20
CA PRO A 377 -25.88 2.40 -1.79
C PRO A 377 -24.38 2.48 -1.49
N SER A 378 -24.06 2.98 -0.29
CA SER A 378 -22.74 2.90 0.35
C SER A 378 -22.90 2.84 1.87
N VAL A 379 -21.83 2.51 2.60
CA VAL A 379 -21.82 2.47 4.06
C VAL A 379 -20.79 3.47 4.56
N VAL A 380 -21.21 4.37 5.43
CA VAL A 380 -20.36 5.33 6.12
C VAL A 380 -20.09 4.83 7.54
N ILE A 381 -18.81 4.71 7.89
CA ILE A 381 -18.35 4.40 9.24
C ILE A 381 -17.82 5.68 9.87
N THR A 382 -18.28 5.99 11.09
CA THR A 382 -17.73 7.09 11.89
C THR A 382 -17.27 6.56 13.24
N TRP A 383 -16.06 6.93 13.66
CA TRP A 383 -15.51 6.59 14.96
C TRP A 383 -14.62 7.73 15.46
N GLY A 384 -15.04 8.40 16.53
CA GLY A 384 -14.38 9.63 16.98
C GLY A 384 -14.32 10.69 15.87
N ALA A 385 -13.11 11.15 15.54
CA ALA A 385 -12.88 12.08 14.43
C ALA A 385 -12.76 11.39 13.06
N SER A 386 -12.58 10.07 13.02
CA SER A 386 -12.37 9.31 11.80
C SER A 386 -13.70 9.04 11.10
N LYS A 387 -13.73 9.22 9.78
CA LYS A 387 -14.88 8.95 8.93
C LYS A 387 -14.44 8.29 7.63
N PHE A 388 -15.05 7.15 7.33
CA PHE A 388 -14.78 6.36 6.13
C PHE A 388 -16.08 6.07 5.39
N GLN A 389 -16.00 5.85 4.08
CA GLN A 389 -17.16 5.50 3.26
C GLN A 389 -16.77 4.43 2.27
N THR A 390 -17.64 3.42 2.13
CA THR A 390 -17.42 2.40 1.12
C THR A 390 -17.66 2.93 -0.29
N MET A 391 -17.07 2.28 -1.29
CA MET A 391 -17.36 2.60 -2.68
C MET A 391 -18.85 2.41 -2.97
N THR A 392 -19.46 3.43 -3.56
CA THR A 392 -20.87 3.41 -3.90
C THR A 392 -21.13 2.39 -5.00
N LYS A 393 -22.19 1.61 -4.84
CA LYS A 393 -22.59 0.59 -5.81
C LYS A 393 -23.65 1.16 -6.73
N THR A 394 -23.59 0.79 -7.99
CA THR A 394 -24.62 1.10 -8.99
C THR A 394 -25.04 -0.20 -9.63
N TYR A 395 -26.32 -0.36 -9.91
CA TYR A 395 -26.83 -1.58 -10.54
C TYR A 395 -26.13 -1.82 -11.89
N THR A 396 -25.70 -3.06 -12.09
CA THR A 396 -25.26 -3.61 -13.36
C THR A 396 -25.93 -4.97 -13.58
N PRO A 397 -26.18 -5.40 -14.83
CA PRO A 397 -26.81 -6.68 -15.10
C PRO A 397 -26.09 -7.84 -14.40
N GLY A 398 -26.83 -8.63 -13.61
CA GLY A 398 -26.29 -9.74 -12.83
C GLY A 398 -25.88 -9.40 -11.39
N MET A 399 -25.87 -8.12 -11.00
CA MET A 399 -25.67 -7.70 -9.61
C MET A 399 -26.98 -7.71 -8.83
N ASP A 400 -26.94 -8.27 -7.62
CA ASP A 400 -28.00 -8.07 -6.62
C ASP A 400 -27.78 -6.72 -5.90
N ILE A 401 -28.35 -5.65 -6.44
CA ILE A 401 -28.24 -4.30 -5.85
C ILE A 401 -29.01 -4.17 -4.53
N PHE A 402 -29.90 -5.12 -4.19
CA PHE A 402 -30.62 -5.12 -2.92
C PHE A 402 -29.81 -5.77 -1.79
N ASN A 403 -28.80 -6.56 -2.15
CA ASN A 403 -27.84 -7.16 -1.22
C ASN A 403 -26.38 -6.91 -1.67
N PRO A 404 -25.97 -5.64 -1.84
CA PRO A 404 -24.69 -5.34 -2.46
C PRO A 404 -23.51 -5.72 -1.55
N ALA A 405 -22.52 -6.40 -2.13
CA ALA A 405 -21.23 -6.60 -1.48
C ALA A 405 -20.34 -5.37 -1.65
N PHE A 406 -19.76 -4.91 -0.53
CA PHE A 406 -18.75 -3.85 -0.50
C PHE A 406 -17.35 -4.44 -0.42
N ASP A 407 -17.14 -5.43 0.46
CA ASP A 407 -15.87 -6.12 0.70
C ASP A 407 -14.71 -5.14 0.95
N GLN A 408 -14.90 -4.21 1.89
CA GLN A 408 -13.91 -3.16 2.19
C GLN A 408 -13.51 -3.15 3.66
N ALA A 409 -12.24 -2.80 3.89
CA ALA A 409 -11.64 -2.68 5.21
C ALA A 409 -11.24 -1.23 5.48
N PHE A 410 -11.43 -0.78 6.71
CA PHE A 410 -10.93 0.49 7.22
C PHE A 410 -10.11 0.22 8.48
N GLN A 411 -8.96 0.86 8.57
CA GLN A 411 -7.98 0.65 9.64
C GLN A 411 -7.72 1.99 10.31
N VAL A 412 -7.71 1.99 11.64
CA VAL A 412 -7.41 3.18 12.44
C VAL A 412 -6.35 2.81 13.46
N PRO A 413 -5.09 3.24 13.26
CA PRO A 413 -4.08 3.21 14.31
C PRO A 413 -4.59 3.94 15.55
N VAL A 414 -4.51 3.28 16.70
CA VAL A 414 -5.02 3.82 17.96
C VAL A 414 -3.86 4.38 18.75
N THR A 415 -3.91 5.68 19.06
CA THR A 415 -3.03 6.31 20.05
C THR A 415 -3.72 6.37 21.41
N ALA A 416 -2.97 6.73 22.46
CA ALA A 416 -3.52 6.89 23.81
C ALA A 416 -4.72 7.87 23.85
N ASP A 417 -4.63 8.98 23.12
CA ASP A 417 -5.70 9.99 23.05
C ASP A 417 -6.97 9.44 22.37
N ILE A 418 -6.81 8.69 21.27
CA ILE A 418 -7.93 8.04 20.58
C ILE A 418 -8.58 7.01 21.50
N LEU A 419 -7.78 6.18 22.17
CA LEU A 419 -8.26 5.15 23.10
C LEU A 419 -9.03 5.77 24.27
N ALA A 420 -8.60 6.91 24.79
CA ALA A 420 -9.24 7.60 25.90
C ALA A 420 -10.65 8.12 25.57
N SER A 421 -10.94 8.39 24.28
CA SER A 421 -12.26 8.86 23.85
C SER A 421 -13.38 7.85 24.06
N GLN A 422 -13.06 6.55 24.02
CA GLN A 422 -14.02 5.44 24.10
C GLN A 422 -15.25 5.62 23.19
N ALA A 423 -15.08 6.31 22.04
CA ALA A 423 -16.18 6.67 21.16
C ALA A 423 -16.90 5.43 20.60
N SER A 424 -18.23 5.49 20.48
CA SER A 424 -19.02 4.46 19.79
C SER A 424 -18.71 4.46 18.28
N PHE A 425 -18.76 3.29 17.67
CA PHE A 425 -18.73 3.13 16.21
C PHE A 425 -20.11 3.37 15.65
N ARG A 426 -20.23 4.26 14.67
CA ARG A 426 -21.48 4.49 13.95
C ARG A 426 -21.39 3.89 12.56
N ILE A 427 -22.31 2.99 12.25
CA ILE A 427 -22.46 2.38 10.92
C ILE A 427 -23.71 2.96 10.28
N ALA A 428 -23.56 3.70 9.20
CA ALA A 428 -24.66 4.36 8.50
C ALA A 428 -24.77 3.86 7.06
N LEU A 429 -25.96 3.39 6.69
CA LEU A 429 -26.29 3.06 5.32
C LEU A 429 -26.72 4.33 4.58
N MET A 430 -26.08 4.60 3.46
CA MET A 430 -26.35 5.74 2.60
C MET A 430 -26.97 5.28 1.29
N ASP A 431 -27.87 6.07 0.72
CA ASP A 431 -28.25 6.04 -0.69
C ASP A 431 -27.95 7.40 -1.30
N LYS A 432 -27.01 7.42 -2.25
CA LYS A 432 -26.39 8.66 -2.78
C LYS A 432 -25.80 9.50 -1.64
N LYS A 433 -26.45 10.60 -1.28
CA LYS A 433 -26.03 11.53 -0.21
C LYS A 433 -26.95 11.45 1.02
N ASN A 434 -28.04 10.69 0.94
CA ASN A 434 -29.02 10.60 2.00
C ASN A 434 -28.71 9.41 2.89
N GLU A 435 -28.83 9.58 4.20
CA GLU A 435 -28.77 8.47 5.14
C GLU A 435 -30.11 7.73 5.12
N ALA A 436 -30.07 6.44 4.80
CA ALA A 436 -31.23 5.55 4.84
C ALA A 436 -31.49 5.00 6.26
N GLY A 437 -30.42 4.88 7.07
CA GLY A 437 -30.49 4.37 8.42
C GLY A 437 -29.11 4.21 9.04
N SER A 438 -29.04 4.03 10.35
CA SER A 438 -27.78 3.86 11.08
C SER A 438 -27.95 3.11 12.40
N VAL A 439 -26.82 2.65 12.93
CA VAL A 439 -26.70 1.94 14.20
C VAL A 439 -25.40 2.33 14.89
N GLU A 440 -25.44 2.39 16.21
CA GLU A 440 -24.26 2.60 17.04
C GLU A 440 -23.84 1.31 17.73
N VAL A 441 -22.53 1.05 17.74
CA VAL A 441 -21.88 -0.06 18.43
C VAL A 441 -20.93 0.55 19.47
N PRO A 442 -21.24 0.47 20.77
CA PRO A 442 -20.35 0.96 21.82
C PRO A 442 -18.96 0.32 21.75
N PHE A 443 -17.90 1.10 22.01
CA PHE A 443 -16.53 0.57 22.02
C PHE A 443 -16.36 -0.59 23.03
N GLY A 444 -16.98 -0.45 24.21
CA GLY A 444 -16.97 -1.48 25.25
C GLY A 444 -17.60 -2.81 24.81
N ASP A 445 -18.58 -2.79 23.91
CA ASP A 445 -19.20 -4.01 23.39
C ASP A 445 -18.24 -4.79 22.48
N VAL A 446 -17.33 -4.08 21.79
CA VAL A 446 -16.30 -4.71 20.95
C VAL A 446 -15.18 -5.27 21.82
N VAL A 447 -14.66 -4.48 22.76
CA VAL A 447 -13.59 -4.91 23.69
C VAL A 447 -14.05 -6.05 24.59
N GLY A 448 -15.32 -6.06 25.01
CA GLY A 448 -15.91 -7.12 25.81
C GLY A 448 -16.29 -8.39 25.04
N ALA A 449 -16.26 -8.37 23.70
CA ALA A 449 -16.58 -9.53 22.87
C ALA A 449 -15.42 -10.55 22.84
N PRO A 450 -15.70 -11.84 22.60
CA PRO A 450 -14.66 -12.86 22.43
C PRO A 450 -13.66 -12.47 21.34
N GLY A 451 -12.37 -12.53 21.68
CA GLY A 451 -11.29 -12.12 20.78
C GLY A 451 -11.29 -10.63 20.43
N MET A 452 -12.04 -9.81 21.16
CA MET A 452 -12.20 -8.37 20.90
C MET A 452 -12.75 -8.09 19.49
N VAL A 453 -13.60 -8.99 19.00
CA VAL A 453 -14.24 -8.92 17.69
C VAL A 453 -15.76 -8.92 17.84
N LYS A 454 -16.40 -7.88 17.30
CA LYS A 454 -17.86 -7.81 17.14
C LYS A 454 -18.20 -7.95 15.66
N GLU A 455 -18.62 -9.15 15.27
CA GLU A 455 -19.19 -9.44 13.96
C GLU A 455 -20.70 -9.56 14.06
N ASP A 456 -21.44 -8.86 13.20
CA ASP A 456 -22.89 -8.97 13.15
C ASP A 456 -23.46 -8.55 11.78
N SER A 457 -24.73 -8.87 11.57
CA SER A 457 -25.59 -8.20 10.61
C SER A 457 -26.35 -7.11 11.35
N PHE A 458 -25.83 -5.90 11.43
CA PHE A 458 -26.41 -4.83 12.23
C PHE A 458 -27.69 -4.29 11.57
N ASP A 459 -28.77 -4.20 12.33
CA ASP A 459 -30.01 -3.57 11.89
C ASP A 459 -29.83 -2.05 11.85
N VAL A 460 -29.98 -1.46 10.66
CA VAL A 460 -29.84 -0.01 10.47
C VAL A 460 -31.20 0.68 10.32
N GLY A 461 -32.30 -0.07 10.47
CA GLY A 461 -33.67 0.43 10.29
C GLY A 461 -34.24 0.18 8.89
N GLY A 462 -35.55 0.36 8.74
CA GLY A 462 -36.25 0.19 7.47
C GLY A 462 -36.26 -1.25 6.91
N GLY A 463 -35.92 -2.24 7.74
CA GLY A 463 -35.75 -3.64 7.33
C GLY A 463 -34.38 -3.96 6.70
N ALA A 464 -33.54 -2.95 6.49
CA ALA A 464 -32.20 -3.10 5.95
C ALA A 464 -31.19 -3.47 7.05
N ARG A 465 -30.15 -4.21 6.67
CA ARG A 465 -29.06 -4.57 7.58
C ARG A 465 -27.70 -4.33 6.93
N VAL A 466 -26.67 -4.08 7.73
CA VAL A 466 -25.27 -4.00 7.27
C VAL A 466 -24.49 -5.13 7.92
N ARG A 467 -23.91 -6.02 7.12
CA ARG A 467 -23.00 -7.07 7.61
C ARG A 467 -21.60 -6.48 7.75
N ALA A 468 -21.13 -6.38 8.98
CA ALA A 468 -19.84 -5.80 9.30
C ALA A 468 -19.15 -6.53 10.47
N GLN A 469 -17.84 -6.35 10.57
CA GLN A 469 -17.02 -6.82 11.68
C GLN A 469 -16.18 -5.64 12.19
N ILE A 470 -16.17 -5.41 13.50
CA ILE A 470 -15.30 -4.44 14.16
C ILE A 470 -14.38 -5.23 15.08
N SER A 471 -13.08 -5.02 14.98
CA SER A 471 -12.09 -5.64 15.86
C SER A 471 -11.14 -4.61 16.44
N VAL A 472 -10.70 -4.84 17.67
CA VAL A 472 -9.72 -4.02 18.37
C VAL A 472 -8.58 -4.91 18.83
N HIS A 473 -7.35 -4.56 18.48
CA HIS A 473 -6.15 -5.25 18.93
C HIS A 473 -5.25 -4.29 19.71
N GLY A 474 -4.69 -4.74 20.82
CA GLY A 474 -3.58 -4.07 21.49
C GLY A 474 -2.26 -4.42 20.83
N VAL A 475 -1.16 -3.85 21.35
CA VAL A 475 0.20 -4.14 20.88
C VAL A 475 1.00 -4.86 21.95
N GLU A 476 1.76 -5.88 21.55
CA GLU A 476 2.70 -6.61 22.41
C GLU A 476 4.05 -6.70 21.73
N LEU A 477 5.13 -6.34 22.43
CA LEU A 477 6.49 -6.37 21.88
C LEU A 477 6.83 -7.79 21.44
N ALA A 478 7.36 -7.94 20.22
CA ALA A 478 7.87 -9.21 19.75
C ALA A 478 9.22 -9.52 20.41
N GLU A 479 9.32 -10.68 21.05
CA GLU A 479 10.58 -11.21 21.62
C GLU A 479 11.46 -11.92 20.58
#